data_AF-A0A931J688-F1
#
_entry.id   AF-A0A931J688-F1
#
_cell.length_a   1.000
_cell.length_b   1.000
_cell.length_c   1.000
_cell.angle_alpha   90.00
_cell.angle_beta   90.00
_cell.angle_gamma   90.00
#
_symmetry.space_group_name_H-M   'P 1'
#
loop_
_entity.id
_entity.type
_entity.pdbx_description
1 polymer ?
#
loop_
_entity_poly.entity_id
_entity_poly.type
_entity_poly.pdbx_seq_one_letter_code
_entity_poly.pdbx_strand_id
1 'polypeptide(L)'
;MARTDKLTKLVAVVVQFPELADKDAERLAVIRARGSIRSENELYLVRHHVDLLEGAQEQTKELLRLYELVDRYERERPGRALNAAAQPG
;
A
#
# COMPACT_ATOMS: atom_id res chain seq x y z
N MET A 1 -20.99 -1.84 -24.47
CA MET A 1 -20.70 -0.56 -23.78
C MET A 1 -21.17 -0.67 -22.32
N ALA A 2 -20.40 -1.30 -21.44
CA ALA A 2 -20.66 -1.30 -19.99
C ALA A 2 -19.45 -1.87 -19.23
N ARG A 3 -18.39 -1.06 -19.06
CA ARG A 3 -17.27 -1.39 -18.17
C ARG A 3 -16.75 -0.12 -17.50
N THR A 4 -17.66 0.64 -16.91
CA THR A 4 -17.36 1.94 -16.30
C THR A 4 -18.05 2.13 -14.95
N ASP A 5 -18.30 1.05 -14.20
CA ASP A 5 -18.87 1.15 -12.83
C ASP A 5 -17.82 0.99 -11.71
N LYS A 6 -16.73 0.26 -11.96
CA LYS A 6 -15.74 -0.03 -10.90
C LYS A 6 -14.76 1.11 -10.58
N LEU A 7 -14.54 2.03 -11.51
CA LEU A 7 -13.66 3.19 -11.29
C LEU A 7 -14.38 4.31 -10.51
N THR A 8 -15.70 4.46 -10.68
CA THR A 8 -16.46 5.55 -10.03
C THR A 8 -16.64 5.35 -8.53
N LYS A 9 -16.71 4.09 -8.05
CA LYS A 9 -16.87 3.81 -6.61
C LYS A 9 -15.60 4.06 -5.79
N LEU A 10 -14.42 3.94 -6.38
CA LEU A 10 -13.15 4.19 -5.68
C LEU A 10 -12.85 5.69 -5.57
N VAL A 11 -13.16 6.47 -6.60
CA VAL A 11 -13.05 7.95 -6.57
C VAL A 11 -14.00 8.54 -5.52
N ALA A 12 -15.17 7.94 -5.29
CA ALA A 12 -16.15 8.46 -4.35
C ALA A 12 -15.67 8.45 -2.88
N VAL A 13 -14.87 7.46 -2.45
CA VAL A 13 -14.38 7.40 -1.06
C VAL A 13 -13.38 8.54 -0.76
N VAL A 14 -12.51 8.86 -1.71
CA VAL A 14 -11.52 9.94 -1.57
C VAL A 14 -12.18 11.32 -1.55
N VAL A 15 -13.26 11.51 -2.32
CA VAL A 15 -13.99 12.78 -2.39
C VAL A 15 -14.89 13.01 -1.16
N GLN A 16 -15.38 11.95 -0.50
CA GLN A 16 -16.29 12.08 0.65
C GLN A 16 -15.58 12.35 1.99
N PHE A 17 -14.27 12.06 2.10
CA PHE A 17 -13.53 12.20 3.36
C PHE A 17 -12.10 12.73 3.15
N PRO A 18 -11.94 14.02 2.78
CA PRO A 18 -10.62 14.63 2.54
C PRO A 18 -9.72 14.57 3.79
N GLU A 19 -10.30 14.64 4.99
CA GLU A 19 -9.59 14.55 6.27
C GLU A 19 -8.93 13.17 6.54
N LEU A 20 -9.44 12.10 5.92
CA LEU A 20 -8.82 10.77 6.01
C LEU A 20 -7.60 10.70 5.11
N ALA A 21 -7.65 11.30 3.92
CA ALA A 21 -6.52 11.38 3.01
C ALA A 21 -5.34 12.16 3.61
N ASP A 22 -5.60 13.28 4.30
CA ASP A 22 -4.57 14.05 5.01
C ASP A 22 -3.92 13.24 6.15
N LYS A 23 -4.72 12.53 6.95
CA LYS A 23 -4.21 11.69 8.05
C LYS A 23 -3.42 10.49 7.54
N ASP A 24 -3.85 9.89 6.44
CA ASP A 24 -3.14 8.79 5.80
C ASP A 24 -1.82 9.26 5.18
N ALA A 25 -1.79 10.44 4.57
CA ALA A 25 -0.57 11.06 4.07
C ALA A 25 0.42 11.36 5.21
N GLU A 26 -0.04 11.90 6.34
CA GLU A 26 0.80 12.15 7.52
C GLU A 26 1.38 10.84 8.09
N ARG A 27 0.53 9.82 8.27
CA ARG A 27 0.99 8.50 8.74
C ARG A 27 1.98 7.88 7.79
N LEU A 28 1.76 7.99 6.48
CA LEU A 28 2.66 7.47 5.47
C LEU A 28 4.02 8.19 5.51
N ALA A 29 4.04 9.52 5.70
CA ALA A 29 5.25 10.28 5.87
C ALA A 29 6.05 9.82 7.11
N VAL A 30 5.37 9.55 8.23
CA VAL A 30 6.01 9.01 9.45
C VAL A 30 6.62 7.63 9.19
N ILE A 31 5.89 6.72 8.54
CA ILE A 31 6.39 5.37 8.20
C ILE A 31 7.63 5.45 7.30
N ARG A 32 7.59 6.32 6.28
CA ARG A 32 8.69 6.57 5.34
C ARG A 32 9.92 7.12 6.05
N ALA A 33 9.76 8.17 6.86
CA ALA A 33 10.84 8.77 7.63
C ALA A 33 11.48 7.77 8.60
N ARG A 34 10.67 6.89 9.18
CA ARG A 34 11.11 5.85 10.11
C ARG A 34 11.75 4.64 9.42
N GLY A 35 11.45 4.40 8.14
CA GLY A 35 12.02 3.29 7.37
C GLY A 35 11.58 1.89 7.82
N SER A 36 10.47 1.76 8.54
CA SER A 36 9.95 0.47 9.01
C SER A 36 8.45 0.48 9.23
N ILE A 37 7.79 -0.63 8.90
CA ILE A 37 6.39 -0.92 9.25
C ILE A 37 6.39 -1.68 10.57
N ARG A 38 5.50 -1.33 11.49
CA ARG A 38 5.42 -1.91 12.85
C ARG A 38 4.10 -2.61 13.13
N SER A 39 3.08 -2.37 12.32
CA SER A 39 1.75 -2.94 12.53
C SER A 39 1.07 -3.29 11.21
N GLU A 40 0.02 -4.12 11.29
CA GLU A 40 -0.77 -4.50 10.12
C GLU A 40 -1.50 -3.30 9.51
N ASN A 41 -1.99 -2.37 10.33
CA ASN A 41 -2.61 -1.15 9.81
C ASN A 41 -1.63 -0.33 8.96
N GLU A 42 -0.37 -0.21 9.39
CA GLU A 42 0.66 0.47 8.60
C GLU A 42 0.99 -0.30 7.32
N LEU A 43 0.99 -1.65 7.36
CA LEU A 43 1.13 -2.47 6.15
C LEU A 43 0.01 -2.23 5.15
N TYR A 44 -1.25 -2.20 5.61
CA TYR A 44 -2.41 -1.94 4.73
C TYR A 44 -2.35 -0.55 4.11
N LEU A 45 -1.94 0.47 4.88
CA LEU A 45 -1.75 1.82 4.38
C LEU A 45 -0.68 1.87 3.26
N VAL A 46 0.47 1.24 3.49
CA VAL A 46 1.57 1.21 2.52
C VAL A 46 1.16 0.48 1.24
N ARG A 47 0.49 -0.68 1.35
CA ARG A 47 -0.02 -1.43 0.18
C ARG A 47 -1.04 -0.62 -0.61
N HIS A 48 -2.00 0.00 0.08
CA HIS A 48 -2.98 0.85 -0.58
C HIS A 48 -2.30 1.97 -1.39
N HIS A 49 -1.24 2.59 -0.85
CA HIS A 49 -0.51 3.62 -1.57
C HIS A 49 0.32 3.07 -2.74
N VAL A 50 0.86 1.84 -2.62
CA VAL A 50 1.50 1.13 -3.74
C VAL A 50 0.51 0.91 -4.88
N ASP A 51 -0.70 0.40 -4.59
CA ASP A 51 -1.75 0.19 -5.59
C ASP A 51 -2.10 1.48 -6.35
N LEU A 52 -2.16 2.61 -5.64
CA LEU A 52 -2.42 3.92 -6.24
C LEU A 52 -1.30 4.37 -7.19
N LEU A 53 -0.03 4.16 -6.80
CA LEU A 53 1.13 4.50 -7.62
C LEU A 53 1.29 3.58 -8.83
N GLU A 54 1.04 2.29 -8.69
CA GLU A 54 1.04 1.33 -9.80
C GLU A 54 -0.05 1.67 -10.83
N GLY A 55 -1.23 2.12 -10.35
CA GLY A 55 -2.33 2.56 -11.20
C GLY A 55 -2.00 3.79 -12.06
N ALA A 56 -1.04 4.61 -11.63
CA ALA A 56 -0.52 5.74 -12.42
C ALA A 56 0.49 5.32 -13.50
N GLN A 57 0.85 4.03 -13.58
CA GLN A 57 1.87 3.48 -14.48
C GLN A 57 3.26 4.11 -14.36
N GLU A 58 3.55 4.81 -13.26
CA GLU A 58 4.86 5.42 -13.01
C GLU A 58 5.67 4.59 -12.02
N GLN A 59 6.71 3.93 -12.53
CA GLN A 59 7.72 3.32 -11.67
C GLN A 59 8.63 4.42 -11.10
N THR A 60 8.27 4.87 -9.91
CA THR A 60 9.01 5.89 -9.19
C THR A 60 9.99 5.27 -8.19
N LYS A 61 11.04 6.01 -7.82
CA LYS A 61 11.92 5.65 -6.68
C LYS A 61 11.12 5.48 -5.39
N GLU A 62 9.99 6.17 -5.28
CA GLU A 62 9.10 6.07 -4.14
C GLU A 62 8.38 4.72 -4.10
N LEU A 63 7.88 4.25 -5.24
CA LEU A 63 7.26 2.93 -5.35
C LEU A 63 8.21 1.81 -4.92
N LEU A 64 9.47 1.87 -5.38
CA LEU A 64 10.51 0.91 -4.96
C LEU A 64 10.74 0.91 -3.45
N ARG A 65 10.85 2.09 -2.83
CA ARG A 65 11.02 2.21 -1.37
C ARG A 65 9.85 1.62 -0.59
N LEU A 66 8.63 1.80 -1.08
CA LEU A 66 7.44 1.26 -0.43
C LEU A 66 7.43 -0.27 -0.51
N TYR A 67 7.84 -0.87 -1.63
CA TYR A 67 8.03 -2.32 -1.71
C TYR A 67 9.09 -2.83 -0.73
N GLU A 68 10.22 -2.13 -0.60
CA GLU A 68 11.25 -2.51 0.37
C GLU A 68 10.73 -2.52 1.82
N LEU A 69 9.87 -1.56 2.17
CA LEU A 69 9.23 -1.51 3.50
C LEU A 69 8.30 -2.70 3.74
N VAL A 70 7.50 -3.06 2.74
CA VAL A 70 6.59 -4.21 2.79
C VAL A 70 7.38 -5.51 2.92
N ASP A 71 8.37 -5.72 2.05
CA ASP A 71 9.20 -6.91 2.03
C ASP A 71 9.95 -7.11 3.36
N ARG A 72 10.55 -6.04 3.91
CA ARG A 72 11.23 -6.11 5.22
C ARG A 72 10.25 -6.57 6.31
N TYR A 73 9.08 -5.95 6.39
CA TYR A 73 8.08 -6.29 7.40
C TYR A 73 7.59 -7.74 7.27
N GLU A 74 7.39 -8.21 6.04
CA GLU A 74 6.95 -9.58 5.78
C GLU A 74 8.02 -10.62 6.14
N ARG A 75 9.29 -10.33 5.87
CA ARG A 75 10.43 -11.18 6.26
C ARG A 75 10.59 -11.28 7.78
N GLU A 76 10.39 -10.16 8.48
CA GLU A 76 10.53 -10.07 9.93
C GLU A 76 9.33 -10.67 10.68
N ARG A 77 8.23 -11.00 10.00
CA ARG A 77 7.01 -11.51 10.63
C ARG A 77 7.09 -13.03 10.85
N PRO A 78 7.19 -13.50 12.11
CA PRO A 78 7.17 -14.93 12.39
C PRO A 78 5.76 -15.48 12.14
N GLY A 79 5.57 -16.16 11.01
CA GLY A 79 4.31 -16.83 10.67
C GLY A 79 3.92 -16.84 9.19
N ARG A 80 4.52 -16.00 8.33
CA ARG A 80 4.18 -15.96 6.89
C ARG A 80 5.20 -16.64 5.96
N ALA A 81 6.43 -16.87 6.43
CA ALA A 81 7.44 -17.64 5.69
C ALA A 81 6.98 -19.07 5.32
N LEU A 82 5.96 -19.61 6.02
CA LEU A 82 5.36 -20.92 5.71
C LEU A 82 4.45 -20.93 4.47
N ASN A 83 3.97 -19.77 3.99
CA ASN A 83 3.06 -19.71 2.81
C ASN A 83 3.75 -19.26 1.52
N ALA A 84 4.96 -18.69 1.58
CA ALA A 84 5.70 -18.26 0.38
C ALA A 84 6.33 -19.44 -0.40
N ALA A 85 6.51 -20.60 0.24
CA ALA A 85 7.01 -21.83 -0.40
C ALA A 85 5.91 -22.64 -1.12
N ALA A 86 4.65 -22.19 -1.11
CA ALA A 86 3.50 -22.96 -1.57
C ALA A 86 2.96 -22.58 -2.96
N GLN A 87 3.72 -21.80 -3.76
CA GLN A 87 3.43 -21.67 -5.20
C GLN A 87 4.66 -22.07 -6.03
N PRO A 88 4.83 -23.38 -6.34
CA PRO A 88 5.51 -23.77 -7.57
C PRO A 88 4.61 -23.41 -8.77
N GLY A 89 5.23 -22.85 -9.81
CA GLY A 89 4.57 -22.52 -11.08
C GLY A 89 4.18 -23.72 -11.91
#